data_AF-A0A524NYI9-F1
#
_entry.id   AF-A0A524NYI9-F1
#
_cell.length_a   1.000
_cell.length_b   1.000
_cell.length_c   1.000
_cell.angle_alpha   90.00
_cell.angle_beta   90.00
_cell.angle_gamma   90.00
#
_symmetry.space_group_name_H-M   'P 1'
#
loop_
_entity.id
_entity.type
_entity.pdbx_description
1 polymer ?
#
loop_
_entity_poly.entity_id
_entity_poly.type
_entity_poly.pdbx_seq_one_letter_code
_entity_poly.pdbx_strand_id
1 'polypeptide(L)'
;MWDLHHYFEADSLSIDLQFDISFFKGLDIPYSLSSYRAPKYNNKVPTMAINILSKSTWRANVGEHVDYCKLIQIPIYIVFPANYVTTSIYRPPFLRAYILQPSGEYKIHDIRDVTLHEGKEKGEDIERNEEAIIDLSPILPFRLGLEKLKKKHEGKLELYRVVIIKPDEFEVFPTLTEQERERAEKEKTRAEQAEQKISELEAKLKQLESN
;
A
#
# COMPACT_ATOMS: atom_id res chain seq x y z
N MET A 1 -8.03 7.29 1.06
CA MET A 1 -9.44 6.88 0.98
C MET A 1 -9.49 5.55 0.26
N TRP A 2 -10.48 4.72 0.57
CA TRP A 2 -10.60 3.35 0.05
C TRP A 2 -11.92 3.21 -0.70
N ASP A 3 -11.88 2.54 -1.85
CA ASP A 3 -13.02 2.13 -2.67
C ASP A 3 -14.09 3.22 -2.80
N LEU A 4 -13.73 4.32 -3.44
CA LEU A 4 -14.55 5.53 -3.47
C LEU A 4 -14.70 6.07 -4.90
N HIS A 5 -15.92 6.44 -5.27
CA HIS A 5 -16.19 7.24 -6.45
C HIS A 5 -15.67 8.66 -6.27
N HIS A 6 -14.94 9.16 -7.26
CA HIS A 6 -14.40 10.50 -7.32
C HIS A 6 -14.98 11.22 -8.54
N TYR A 7 -15.69 12.32 -8.27
CA TYR A 7 -16.27 13.18 -9.28
C TYR A 7 -15.38 14.39 -9.53
N PHE A 8 -14.95 14.58 -10.78
CA PHE A 8 -14.11 15.68 -11.23
C PHE A 8 -14.79 16.47 -12.35
N GLU A 9 -14.38 17.73 -12.49
CA GLU A 9 -14.76 18.61 -13.60
C GLU A 9 -13.49 19.01 -14.35
N ALA A 10 -13.38 18.66 -15.62
CA ALA A 10 -12.26 19.05 -16.49
C ALA A 10 -12.76 19.22 -17.93
N ASP A 11 -12.33 20.28 -18.61
CA ASP A 11 -12.71 20.58 -20.00
C ASP A 11 -14.22 20.50 -20.28
N SER A 12 -15.04 21.00 -19.34
CA SER A 12 -16.52 20.95 -19.38
C SER A 12 -17.13 19.54 -19.34
N LEU A 13 -16.33 18.52 -19.02
CA LEU A 13 -16.75 17.15 -18.78
C LEU A 13 -16.87 16.88 -17.28
N SER A 14 -17.93 16.15 -16.91
CA SER A 14 -18.10 15.55 -15.60
C SER A 14 -17.54 14.13 -15.65
N ILE A 15 -16.49 13.87 -14.88
CA ILE A 15 -15.75 12.60 -14.90
C ILE A 15 -16.00 11.88 -13.57
N ASP A 16 -16.42 10.62 -13.64
CA ASP A 16 -16.59 9.73 -12.49
C ASP A 16 -15.56 8.59 -12.57
N LEU A 17 -14.64 8.56 -11.61
CA LEU A 17 -13.65 7.49 -11.49
C LEU A 17 -13.75 6.85 -10.11
N GLN A 18 -13.85 5.53 -10.10
CA GLN A 18 -13.71 4.74 -8.89
C GLN A 18 -12.26 4.33 -8.70
N PHE A 19 -11.70 4.66 -7.53
CA PHE A 19 -10.36 4.24 -7.13
C PHE A 19 -10.44 3.29 -5.95
N ASP A 20 -9.72 2.16 -6.02
CA ASP A 20 -9.61 1.24 -4.88
C ASP A 20 -8.86 1.90 -3.72
N ILE A 21 -7.83 2.69 -4.03
CA ILE A 21 -7.09 3.50 -3.06
C ILE A 21 -6.79 4.87 -3.67
N SER A 22 -7.09 5.93 -2.94
CA SER A 22 -6.64 7.29 -3.28
C SER A 22 -5.91 7.95 -2.12
N PHE A 23 -4.80 8.62 -2.41
CA PHE A 23 -3.99 9.34 -1.44
C PHE A 23 -3.87 10.80 -1.84
N PHE A 24 -4.13 11.69 -0.88
CA PHE A 24 -4.04 13.13 -1.06
C PHE A 24 -3.00 13.71 -0.11
N LYS A 25 -1.96 14.34 -0.66
CA LYS A 25 -0.97 15.06 0.14
C LYS A 25 -1.58 16.33 0.72
N GLY A 26 -1.55 16.47 2.05
CA GLY A 26 -2.04 17.66 2.75
C GLY A 26 -3.54 17.91 2.57
N LEU A 27 -4.35 16.86 2.44
CA LEU A 27 -5.80 16.95 2.58
C LEU A 27 -6.19 16.14 3.81
N ASP A 28 -6.91 16.79 4.72
CA ASP A 28 -7.46 16.15 5.90
C ASP A 28 -8.99 16.30 5.88
N ILE A 29 -9.69 15.19 6.10
CA ILE A 29 -11.15 15.13 6.15
C ILE A 29 -11.51 14.36 7.43
N PRO A 30 -12.03 15.03 8.46
CA PRO A 30 -12.22 14.43 9.78
C PRO A 30 -13.47 13.52 9.86
N TYR A 31 -13.99 13.07 8.72
CA TYR A 31 -15.19 12.24 8.60
C TYR A 31 -15.12 11.34 7.37
N SER A 32 -15.93 10.28 7.36
CA SER A 32 -16.02 9.36 6.21
C SER A 32 -16.80 9.98 5.06
N LEU A 33 -16.42 9.60 3.83
CA LEU A 33 -17.10 10.01 2.61
C LEU A 33 -17.78 8.81 1.97
N SER A 34 -18.99 9.02 1.44
CA SER A 34 -19.63 8.09 0.50
C SER A 34 -19.21 8.30 -0.94
N SER A 35 -18.72 9.50 -1.26
CA SER A 35 -18.07 9.84 -2.51
C SER A 35 -17.22 11.09 -2.34
N TYR A 36 -16.17 11.22 -3.14
CA TYR A 36 -15.37 12.43 -3.24
C TYR A 36 -15.88 13.29 -4.40
N ARG A 37 -16.13 14.57 -4.16
CA ARG A 37 -16.52 15.54 -5.21
C ARG A 37 -15.51 16.66 -5.22
N ALA A 38 -14.63 16.71 -6.23
CA ALA A 38 -13.52 17.64 -6.28
C ALA A 38 -13.94 19.11 -6.10
N PRO A 39 -15.07 19.60 -6.64
CA PRO A 39 -15.52 20.98 -6.41
C PRO A 39 -15.76 21.34 -4.94
N LYS A 40 -16.06 20.37 -4.07
CA LYS A 40 -16.21 20.60 -2.62
C LYS A 40 -14.87 20.78 -1.89
N TYR A 41 -13.76 20.45 -2.55
CA TYR A 41 -12.41 20.44 -1.99
C TYR A 41 -11.44 21.23 -2.86
N ASN A 42 -11.87 22.39 -3.37
CA ASN A 42 -11.07 23.29 -4.23
C ASN A 42 -10.49 22.60 -5.47
N ASN A 43 -11.26 21.69 -6.08
CA ASN A 43 -10.85 20.89 -7.24
C ASN A 43 -9.55 20.11 -7.02
N LYS A 44 -9.22 19.77 -5.76
CA LYS A 44 -8.02 19.00 -5.44
C LYS A 44 -8.15 17.58 -6.01
N VAL A 45 -7.06 17.09 -6.60
CA VAL A 45 -6.95 15.73 -7.12
C VAL A 45 -6.07 14.86 -6.20
N PRO A 46 -6.24 13.53 -6.21
CA PRO A 46 -5.33 12.64 -5.51
C PRO A 46 -3.90 12.87 -5.99
N THR A 47 -2.95 12.89 -5.07
CA THR A 47 -1.52 12.86 -5.41
C THR A 47 -1.13 11.48 -5.94
N MET A 48 -1.85 10.44 -5.51
CA MET A 48 -1.71 9.08 -6.00
C MET A 48 -3.06 8.37 -5.99
N ALA A 49 -3.33 7.56 -7.01
CA ALA A 49 -4.45 6.64 -7.05
C ALA A 49 -3.98 5.24 -7.45
N ILE A 50 -4.59 4.20 -6.88
CA ILE A 50 -4.27 2.80 -7.13
C ILE A 50 -5.55 2.05 -7.47
N ASN A 51 -5.52 1.29 -8.56
CA ASN A 51 -6.56 0.32 -8.89
C ASN A 51 -6.00 -1.11 -8.92
N ILE A 52 -6.71 -2.01 -8.24
CA ILE A 52 -6.48 -3.44 -8.24
C ILE A 52 -7.21 -4.03 -9.44
N LEU A 53 -6.45 -4.61 -10.37
CA LEU A 53 -7.02 -5.15 -11.60
C LEU A 53 -7.90 -6.36 -11.27
N SER A 54 -9.14 -6.32 -11.76
CA SER A 54 -10.11 -7.41 -11.67
C SER A 54 -10.51 -7.92 -13.06
N LYS A 55 -11.23 -9.05 -13.10
CA LYS A 55 -11.72 -9.64 -14.36
C LYS A 55 -12.56 -8.68 -15.20
N SER A 56 -13.40 -7.87 -14.54
CA SER A 56 -14.35 -6.98 -15.19
C SER A 56 -13.77 -5.60 -15.50
N THR A 57 -12.81 -5.11 -14.71
CA THR A 57 -12.35 -3.71 -14.78
C THR A 57 -10.98 -3.52 -15.44
N TRP A 58 -10.21 -4.59 -15.67
CA TRP A 58 -8.80 -4.43 -16.07
C TRP A 58 -8.59 -3.61 -17.35
N ARG A 59 -9.46 -3.76 -18.37
CA ARG A 59 -9.33 -3.05 -19.65
C ARG A 59 -9.48 -1.55 -19.48
N ALA A 60 -10.51 -1.13 -18.74
CA ALA A 60 -10.74 0.27 -18.45
C ALA A 60 -9.59 0.85 -17.60
N ASN A 61 -9.15 0.11 -16.58
CA ASN A 61 -8.09 0.54 -15.65
C ASN A 61 -6.73 0.78 -16.33
N VAL A 62 -6.41 0.08 -17.43
CA VAL A 62 -5.16 0.27 -18.19
C VAL A 62 -5.33 1.06 -19.50
N GLY A 63 -6.56 1.47 -19.81
CA GLY A 63 -6.92 2.23 -21.00
C GLY A 63 -7.60 3.53 -20.61
N GLU A 64 -8.92 3.61 -20.77
CA GLU A 64 -9.72 4.83 -20.57
C GLU A 64 -9.46 5.54 -19.22
N HIS A 65 -9.30 4.79 -18.12
CA HIS A 65 -9.02 5.42 -16.82
C HIS A 65 -7.67 6.15 -16.81
N VAL A 66 -6.67 5.65 -17.54
CA VAL A 66 -5.37 6.30 -17.67
C VAL A 66 -5.54 7.65 -18.37
N ASP A 67 -6.33 7.68 -19.44
CA ASP A 67 -6.61 8.90 -20.20
C ASP A 67 -7.35 9.93 -19.35
N TYR A 68 -8.37 9.52 -18.58
CA TYR A 68 -9.03 10.43 -17.66
C TYR A 68 -8.11 10.89 -16.52
N CYS A 69 -7.30 10.01 -15.94
CA CYS A 69 -6.33 10.39 -14.92
C CYS A 69 -5.33 11.42 -15.45
N LYS A 70 -4.92 11.29 -16.72
CA LYS A 70 -4.05 12.24 -17.40
C LYS A 70 -4.75 13.58 -17.60
N LEU A 71 -6.00 13.56 -18.10
CA LEU A 71 -6.82 14.75 -18.33
C LEU A 71 -7.02 15.58 -17.05
N ILE A 72 -7.32 14.93 -15.93
CA ILE A 72 -7.48 15.59 -14.62
C ILE A 72 -6.16 15.78 -13.86
N GLN A 73 -5.02 15.45 -14.48
CA GLN A 73 -3.68 15.65 -13.94
C GLN A 73 -3.40 14.96 -12.59
N ILE A 74 -3.84 13.71 -12.41
CA ILE A 74 -3.39 12.91 -11.27
C ILE A 74 -1.87 12.66 -11.43
N PRO A 75 -1.03 13.01 -10.43
CA PRO A 75 0.43 12.89 -10.60
C PRO A 75 0.91 11.44 -10.74
N ILE A 76 0.30 10.51 -9.99
CA ILE A 76 0.69 9.11 -9.98
C ILE A 76 -0.57 8.23 -10.02
N TYR A 77 -0.68 7.40 -11.04
CA TYR A 77 -1.72 6.38 -11.13
C TYR A 77 -1.08 4.99 -11.22
N ILE A 78 -1.55 4.05 -10.42
CA ILE A 78 -0.94 2.74 -10.26
C ILE A 78 -1.97 1.65 -10.51
N VAL A 79 -1.54 0.59 -11.18
CA VAL A 79 -2.35 -0.60 -11.38
C VAL A 79 -1.56 -1.87 -11.07
N PHE A 80 -2.21 -2.81 -10.40
CA PHE A 80 -1.66 -4.15 -10.19
C PHE A 80 -2.78 -5.18 -10.01
N PRO A 81 -2.62 -6.42 -10.48
CA PRO A 81 -3.48 -7.53 -10.13
C PRO A 81 -3.06 -8.14 -8.79
N ALA A 82 -3.98 -8.27 -7.84
CA ALA A 82 -3.70 -8.99 -6.59
C ALA A 82 -3.50 -10.50 -6.80
N ASN A 83 -4.09 -11.09 -7.85
CA ASN A 83 -3.95 -12.49 -8.23
C ASN A 83 -4.17 -12.64 -9.75
N TYR A 84 -4.06 -13.85 -10.31
CA TYR A 84 -4.23 -14.04 -11.74
C TYR A 84 -5.68 -13.85 -12.18
N VAL A 85 -5.96 -12.74 -12.90
CA VAL A 85 -7.33 -12.37 -13.27
C VAL A 85 -7.74 -12.79 -14.68
N THR A 86 -6.97 -12.51 -15.75
CA THR A 86 -7.47 -12.75 -17.12
C THR A 86 -6.40 -13.05 -18.17
N THR A 87 -5.41 -12.17 -18.35
CA THR A 87 -4.49 -12.19 -19.50
C THR A 87 -3.04 -12.41 -19.07
N SER A 88 -2.24 -12.97 -19.97
CA SER A 88 -0.80 -13.18 -19.75
C SER A 88 -0.02 -11.88 -19.64
N ILE A 89 -0.47 -10.80 -20.31
CA ILE A 89 0.24 -9.52 -20.36
C ILE A 89 0.30 -8.86 -18.98
N TYR A 90 -0.78 -8.96 -18.21
CA TYR A 90 -0.92 -8.42 -16.85
C TYR A 90 -0.97 -9.55 -15.82
N ARG A 91 -0.24 -10.64 -16.06
CA ARG A 91 -0.14 -11.73 -15.10
C ARG A 91 0.74 -11.30 -13.92
N PRO A 92 0.30 -11.49 -12.65
CA PRO A 92 1.17 -11.27 -11.51
C PRO A 92 2.41 -12.20 -11.52
N PRO A 93 3.56 -11.76 -10.98
CA PRO A 93 3.80 -10.44 -10.39
C PRO A 93 3.83 -9.34 -11.46
N PHE A 94 3.04 -8.29 -11.26
CA PHE A 94 2.94 -7.16 -12.18
C PHE A 94 2.48 -5.93 -11.40
N LEU A 95 3.21 -4.83 -11.53
CA LEU A 95 2.80 -3.52 -11.01
C LEU A 95 3.24 -2.50 -12.04
N ARG A 96 2.34 -1.58 -12.38
CA ARG A 96 2.63 -0.47 -13.29
C ARG A 96 2.28 0.84 -12.61
N ALA A 97 3.21 1.78 -12.67
CA ALA A 97 3.00 3.16 -12.30
C ALA A 97 3.04 4.05 -13.56
N TYR A 98 2.03 4.90 -13.69
CA TYR A 98 1.96 6.00 -14.63
C TYR A 98 2.34 7.27 -13.85
N ILE A 99 3.47 7.89 -14.19
CA ILE A 99 4.02 9.05 -13.49
C ILE A 99 3.94 10.27 -14.40
N LEU A 100 3.09 11.25 -14.04
CA LEU A 100 2.81 12.40 -14.89
C LEU A 100 4.06 13.27 -15.00
N GLN A 101 4.49 13.53 -16.22
CA GLN A 101 5.63 14.40 -16.51
C GLN A 101 5.17 15.85 -16.69
N PRO A 102 6.08 16.83 -16.56
CA PRO A 102 5.76 18.23 -16.85
C PRO A 102 5.24 18.49 -18.27
N SER A 103 5.51 17.58 -19.22
CA SER A 103 4.95 17.63 -20.58
C SER A 103 3.45 17.34 -20.65
N GLY A 104 2.85 16.86 -19.55
CA GLY A 104 1.47 16.37 -19.50
C GLY A 104 1.32 14.90 -19.90
N GLU A 105 2.41 14.22 -20.28
CA GLU A 105 2.41 12.80 -20.63
C GLU A 105 2.78 11.91 -19.44
N TYR A 106 2.23 10.69 -19.40
CA TYR A 106 2.63 9.70 -18.42
C TYR A 106 3.91 8.98 -18.85
N LYS A 107 4.91 8.97 -17.97
CA LYS A 107 6.01 8.02 -18.03
C LYS A 107 5.56 6.72 -17.39
N ILE A 108 5.72 5.60 -18.09
CA ILE A 108 5.32 4.28 -17.63
C ILE A 108 6.52 3.58 -16.99
N HIS A 109 6.33 3.08 -15.76
CA HIS A 109 7.28 2.21 -15.07
C HIS A 109 6.59 0.91 -14.65
N ASP A 110 7.11 -0.21 -15.13
CA ASP A 110 6.58 -1.54 -14.85
C ASP A 110 7.59 -2.34 -14.05
N ILE A 111 7.11 -3.09 -13.06
CA ILE A 111 7.82 -4.22 -12.47
C ILE A 111 7.05 -5.51 -12.76
N ARG A 112 7.81 -6.57 -13.05
CA ARG A 112 7.28 -7.91 -13.36
C ARG A 112 7.86 -8.98 -12.44
N ASP A 113 8.31 -8.56 -11.28
CA ASP A 113 8.90 -9.42 -10.26
C ASP A 113 8.44 -8.99 -8.86
N VAL A 114 8.68 -9.85 -7.89
CA VAL A 114 8.33 -9.65 -6.49
C VAL A 114 9.48 -8.91 -5.80
N THR A 115 9.14 -7.89 -5.02
CA THR A 115 10.10 -7.14 -4.21
C THR A 115 10.50 -7.91 -2.96
N LEU A 116 9.52 -8.57 -2.30
CA LEU A 116 9.74 -9.39 -1.11
C LEU A 116 8.61 -10.42 -0.87
N HIS A 117 8.86 -11.37 0.03
CA HIS A 117 7.91 -12.40 0.43
C HIS A 117 7.45 -12.20 1.88
N GLU A 118 6.15 -12.32 2.13
CA GLU A 118 5.54 -12.12 3.45
C GLU A 118 6.16 -13.02 4.52
N GLY A 119 6.49 -12.42 5.66
CA GLY A 119 6.97 -13.12 6.85
C GLY A 119 8.34 -13.78 6.70
N LYS A 120 9.20 -13.28 5.81
CA LYS A 120 10.66 -13.35 5.96
C LYS A 120 11.11 -12.13 6.78
N GLU A 121 10.89 -12.18 8.09
CA GLU A 121 11.32 -11.14 9.03
C GLU A 121 12.76 -11.42 9.50
N LYS A 122 13.63 -10.41 9.38
CA LYS A 122 14.95 -10.24 10.04
C LYS A 122 15.77 -11.51 10.29
N GLY A 123 16.77 -11.74 9.44
CA GLY A 123 17.97 -12.53 9.78
C GLY A 123 18.26 -13.73 8.89
N GLU A 124 17.29 -14.19 8.11
CA GLU A 124 17.51 -15.11 6.99
C GLU A 124 17.39 -14.31 5.71
N ASP A 125 18.35 -14.46 4.79
CA ASP A 125 18.47 -13.75 3.52
C ASP A 125 17.09 -13.35 2.97
N ILE A 126 16.70 -12.11 3.26
CA ILE A 126 15.50 -11.54 2.69
C ILE A 126 15.84 -11.48 1.21
N GLU A 127 15.17 -12.30 0.39
CA GLU A 127 15.21 -12.18 -1.06
C GLU A 127 14.54 -10.84 -1.41
N ARG A 128 15.28 -9.76 -1.17
CA ARG A 128 14.96 -8.37 -1.48
C ARG A 128 15.35 -8.19 -2.92
N ASN A 129 14.39 -7.88 -3.75
CA ASN A 129 14.67 -7.44 -5.10
C ASN A 129 14.56 -5.92 -5.16
N GLU A 130 15.68 -5.21 -5.00
CA GLU A 130 15.72 -3.75 -5.12
C GLU A 130 15.44 -3.26 -6.55
N GLU A 131 15.69 -4.10 -7.56
CA GLU A 131 15.36 -3.81 -8.96
C GLU A 131 13.85 -3.86 -9.21
N ALA A 132 13.10 -4.59 -8.37
CA ALA A 132 11.65 -4.64 -8.38
C ALA A 132 11.02 -3.55 -7.50
N ILE A 133 11.56 -2.33 -7.50
CA ILE A 133 11.03 -1.17 -6.80
C ILE A 133 10.78 -0.02 -7.77
N ILE A 134 9.63 0.63 -7.63
CA ILE A 134 9.34 1.89 -8.31
C ILE A 134 9.64 3.02 -7.34
N ASP A 135 10.65 3.82 -7.67
CA ASP A 135 10.98 5.02 -6.89
C ASP A 135 10.02 6.17 -7.20
N LEU A 136 9.21 6.53 -6.20
CA LEU A 136 8.29 7.66 -6.24
C LEU A 136 8.77 8.82 -5.35
N SER A 137 9.97 8.71 -4.76
CA SER A 137 10.58 9.71 -3.86
C SER A 137 10.59 11.15 -4.41
N PRO A 138 10.68 11.39 -5.74
CA PRO A 138 10.61 12.76 -6.27
C PRO A 138 9.25 13.45 -6.06
N ILE A 139 8.17 12.70 -5.81
CA ILE A 139 6.79 13.22 -5.70
C ILE A 139 6.18 12.87 -4.33
N LEU A 140 6.40 11.65 -3.84
CA LEU A 140 5.86 11.08 -2.62
C LEU A 140 6.99 10.68 -1.67
N PRO A 141 6.78 10.67 -0.34
CA PRO A 141 7.85 10.36 0.62
C PRO A 141 8.13 8.85 0.77
N PHE A 142 7.98 8.08 -0.30
CA PHE A 142 8.13 6.62 -0.28
C PHE A 142 8.35 6.04 -1.68
N ARG A 143 8.76 4.78 -1.71
CA ARG A 143 8.88 3.92 -2.90
C ARG A 143 7.81 2.83 -2.85
N LEU A 144 7.57 2.15 -3.97
CA LEU A 144 6.59 1.07 -4.05
C LEU A 144 7.23 -0.24 -4.51
N GLY A 145 6.73 -1.33 -3.95
CA GLY A 145 7.04 -2.69 -4.38
C GLY A 145 5.81 -3.59 -4.38
N LEU A 146 6.02 -4.84 -4.77
CA LEU A 146 5.06 -5.92 -4.64
C LEU A 146 5.56 -6.95 -3.63
N GLU A 147 4.70 -7.29 -2.69
CA GLU A 147 4.92 -8.40 -1.78
C GLU A 147 4.04 -9.58 -2.13
N LYS A 148 4.66 -10.76 -2.18
CA LYS A 148 3.95 -12.03 -2.33
C LYS A 148 3.53 -12.54 -0.96
N LEU A 149 2.23 -12.79 -0.78
CA LEU A 149 1.66 -13.24 0.48
C LEU A 149 1.79 -14.75 0.66
N LYS A 150 1.91 -15.20 1.92
CA LYS A 150 1.85 -16.61 2.31
C LYS A 150 0.45 -17.18 2.06
N LYS A 151 -0.58 -16.36 2.29
CA LYS A 151 -1.97 -16.71 2.02
C LYS A 151 -2.22 -16.84 0.52
N LYS A 152 -2.95 -17.88 0.10
CA LYS A 152 -3.38 -18.07 -1.29
C LYS A 152 -4.78 -17.51 -1.52
N HIS A 153 -5.07 -17.15 -2.77
CA HIS A 153 -6.42 -16.87 -3.25
C HIS A 153 -7.15 -18.18 -3.60
N GLU A 154 -8.45 -18.09 -3.86
CA GLU A 154 -9.27 -19.21 -4.34
C GLU A 154 -8.59 -19.94 -5.52
N GLY A 155 -8.70 -21.27 -5.55
CA GLY A 155 -8.01 -22.08 -6.56
C GLY A 155 -6.49 -22.19 -6.36
N LYS A 156 -5.99 -21.89 -5.15
CA LYS A 156 -4.56 -21.91 -4.78
C LYS A 156 -3.72 -20.90 -5.58
N LEU A 157 -4.35 -19.86 -6.10
CA LEU A 157 -3.64 -18.82 -6.84
C LEU A 157 -2.75 -18.00 -5.88
N GLU A 158 -1.60 -17.59 -6.39
CA GLU A 158 -0.71 -16.67 -5.67
C GLU A 158 -1.39 -15.32 -5.45
N LEU A 159 -1.12 -14.73 -4.30
CA LEU A 159 -1.70 -13.46 -3.87
C LEU A 159 -0.59 -12.44 -3.62
N TYR A 160 -0.83 -11.22 -4.04
CA TYR A 160 0.12 -10.13 -4.00
C TYR A 160 -0.54 -8.87 -3.43
N ARG A 161 0.25 -8.04 -2.72
CA ARG A 161 -0.14 -6.70 -2.30
C ARG A 161 0.94 -5.69 -2.67
N VAL A 162 0.54 -4.44 -2.84
CA VAL A 162 1.49 -3.32 -2.92
C VAL A 162 2.01 -3.03 -1.52
N VAL A 163 3.31 -2.80 -1.42
CA VAL A 163 4.00 -2.38 -0.21
C VAL A 163 4.60 -0.99 -0.40
N ILE A 164 4.56 -0.20 0.66
CA ILE A 164 5.16 1.14 0.70
C ILE A 164 6.51 0.99 1.42
N ILE A 165 7.58 1.45 0.78
CA ILE A 165 8.96 1.29 1.25
C ILE A 165 9.54 2.67 1.56
N LYS A 166 10.31 2.80 2.63
CA LYS A 166 11.03 4.04 2.96
C LYS A 166 11.91 4.48 1.77
N PRO A 167 12.12 5.79 1.56
CA PRO A 167 12.91 6.28 0.43
C PRO A 167 14.38 5.89 0.53
N ASP A 168 14.99 6.05 1.71
CA ASP A 168 16.44 5.88 1.90
C ASP A 168 16.85 4.49 2.39
N GLU A 169 15.89 3.69 2.86
CA GLU A 169 16.11 2.39 3.49
C GLU A 169 15.19 1.35 2.86
N PHE A 170 15.68 0.12 2.65
CA PHE A 170 14.82 -1.01 2.29
C PHE A 170 14.08 -1.50 3.55
N GLU A 171 13.14 -0.68 4.01
CA GLU A 171 12.23 -0.96 5.11
C GLU A 171 10.80 -0.68 4.65
N VAL A 172 9.94 -1.68 4.80
CA VAL A 172 8.52 -1.57 4.47
C VAL A 172 7.81 -0.85 5.62
N PHE A 173 6.98 0.14 5.29
CA PHE A 173 6.11 0.75 6.29
C PHE A 173 5.07 -0.27 6.77
N PRO A 174 4.97 -0.49 8.10
CA PRO A 174 4.05 -1.49 8.63
C PRO A 174 2.61 -1.04 8.43
N THR A 175 1.76 -1.99 8.04
CA THR A 175 0.30 -1.82 8.02
C THR A 175 -0.24 -1.61 9.42
N LEU A 176 -1.46 -1.07 9.55
CA LEU A 176 -2.10 -0.88 10.87
C LEU A 176 -2.18 -2.19 11.67
N THR A 177 -2.55 -3.29 11.01
CA THR A 177 -2.63 -4.60 11.65
C THR A 177 -1.27 -5.11 12.13
N GLU A 178 -0.20 -4.87 11.36
CA GLU A 178 1.17 -5.20 11.78
C GLU A 178 1.61 -4.33 12.96
N GLN A 179 1.30 -3.03 12.94
CA GLN A 179 1.58 -2.12 14.06
C GLN A 179 0.84 -2.53 15.34
N GLU A 180 -0.42 -2.96 15.22
CA GLU A 180 -1.22 -3.47 16.35
C GLU A 180 -0.63 -4.77 16.89
N ARG A 181 -0.22 -5.70 16.03
CA ARG A 181 0.46 -6.94 16.44
C ARG A 181 1.76 -6.64 17.18
N GLU A 182 2.60 -5.75 16.66
CA GLU A 182 3.84 -5.35 17.32
C GLU A 182 3.61 -4.68 18.68
N ARG A 183 2.56 -3.87 18.82
CA ARG A 183 2.19 -3.26 20.11
C ARG A 183 1.75 -4.33 21.11
N ALA A 184 0.88 -5.25 20.68
CA ALA A 184 0.41 -6.35 21.52
C ALA A 184 1.55 -7.26 21.97
N GLU A 185 2.49 -7.61 21.08
CA GLU A 185 3.67 -8.39 21.42
C GLU A 185 4.58 -7.65 22.42
N LYS A 186 4.84 -6.35 22.22
CA LYS A 186 5.63 -5.53 23.16
C LYS A 186 4.97 -5.43 24.54
N GLU A 187 3.66 -5.28 24.61
CA GLU A 187 2.92 -5.27 25.87
C GLU A 187 2.97 -6.62 26.57
N LYS A 188 2.83 -7.72 25.82
CA LYS A 188 2.96 -9.08 26.35
C LYS A 188 4.35 -9.32 26.93
N THR A 189 5.41 -8.97 26.20
CA THR A 189 6.80 -9.11 26.70
C THR A 189 7.04 -8.25 27.94
N ARG A 190 6.46 -7.05 28.02
CA ARG A 190 6.55 -6.20 29.23
C ARG A 190 5.83 -6.82 30.43
N ALA A 191 4.65 -7.41 30.21
CA ALA A 191 3.91 -8.11 31.25
C ALA A 191 4.69 -9.32 31.78
N GLU A 192 5.22 -10.15 30.88
CA GLU A 192 6.05 -11.32 31.23
C GLU A 192 7.30 -10.92 32.04
N GLN A 193 7.98 -9.83 31.64
CA GLN A 193 9.13 -9.31 32.38
C GLN A 193 8.76 -8.76 33.77
N ALA A 194 7.57 -8.17 33.92
CA ALA A 194 7.09 -7.67 35.20
C ALA A 194 6.73 -8.83 36.15
N GLU A 195 6.05 -9.86 35.64
CA GLU A 195 5.73 -11.08 36.40
C GLU A 195 6.99 -11.80 36.87
N GLN A 196 8.02 -11.92 36.02
CA GLN A 196 9.31 -12.49 36.41
C GLN A 196 9.96 -11.69 37.54
N LYS A 197 9.97 -10.35 37.45
CA LYS A 197 10.52 -9.50 38.52
C LYS A 197 9.75 -9.61 39.83
N ILE A 198 8.42 -9.71 39.78
CA ILE A 198 7.59 -9.91 40.97
C ILE A 198 7.92 -11.26 41.61
N SER A 199 7.97 -12.32 40.81
CA SER A 199 8.30 -13.66 41.29
C SER A 199 9.70 -13.74 41.92
N GLU A 200 10.69 -13.07 41.32
CA GLU A 200 12.05 -12.96 41.88
C GLU A 200 12.09 -12.19 43.21
N LEU A 201 11.30 -11.11 43.32
CA LEU A 201 11.21 -10.32 44.56
C LEU A 201 10.51 -11.10 45.67
N GLU A 202 9.43 -11.83 45.37
CA GLU A 202 8.73 -12.69 46.32
C GLU A 202 9.62 -13.84 46.80
N ALA A 203 10.41 -14.45 45.91
CA ALA A 203 11.37 -15.47 46.28
C ALA A 203 12.46 -14.94 47.23
N LYS A 204 12.96 -13.72 46.98
CA LYS A 204 13.94 -13.04 47.86
C LYS A 204 13.33 -12.67 49.21
N LEU A 205 12.09 -12.19 49.24
CA LEU A 205 11.37 -11.86 50.47
C LEU A 205 11.19 -13.10 51.35
N LYS A 206 10.73 -14.22 50.76
CA LYS A 206 10.60 -15.48 51.50
C LYS A 206 11.94 -15.98 52.07
N GLN A 207 13.04 -15.83 51.35
CA GLN A 207 14.38 -16.18 51.85
C GLN A 207 14.86 -15.26 53.00
N LEU A 208 14.45 -14.00 53.00
CA LEU A 208 14.76 -13.07 54.10
C LEU A 208 13.90 -13.34 55.34
N GLU A 209 12.64 -13.77 55.18
CA GLU A 209 11.74 -14.12 56.29
C GLU A 209 12.05 -15.49 56.93
N SER A 210 12.84 -16.33 56.26
CA SER A 210 13.23 -17.66 56.75
C SER A 210 14.65 -17.73 57.31
N ASN A 211 15.36 -16.58 57.41
CA ASN A 211 16.61 -16.40 58.14
C ASN A 211 16.39 -15.53 59.39
#